data_AF-A0A412TRI6-F1
#
_entry.id   AF-A0A412TRI6-F1
#
_cell.length_a   1.000
_cell.length_b   1.000
_cell.length_c   1.000
_cell.angle_alpha   90.00
_cell.angle_beta   90.00
_cell.angle_gamma   90.00
#
_symmetry.space_group_name_H-M   'P 1'
#
loop_
_entity.id
_entity.type
_entity.pdbx_description
1 polymer ?
#
loop_
_entity_poly.entity_id
_entity_poly.type
_entity_poly.pdbx_seq_one_letter_code
_entity_poly.pdbx_strand_id
1 'polypeptide(L)'
;MYDIIRWQNSGEGILIMVNSIFDKDGDKSVSREEYESSDKVVAAYRKYLFQDLPFDTVDIVKDGRIDIKDIAPARLAFHDTLMQHITAKDDAWISNHYFRITTAWCRECFALEANKTRLVRVNIPIHIFHGTTDAHVPIEGVYDLASRFKVCGKDNLTLHIFENHNHDLNFQDWLTQKKYSAGLKELFECAGKY
;
A
#
# COMPACT_ATOMS: atom_id res chain seq x y z
N MET A 1 2.30 9.63 -9.78
CA MET A 1 1.25 9.70 -8.73
C MET A 1 -0.06 9.04 -9.17
N TYR A 2 -0.47 9.19 -10.44
CA TYR A 2 -1.70 8.56 -10.96
C TYR A 2 -1.80 7.05 -10.66
N ASP A 3 -0.77 6.28 -11.02
CA ASP A 3 -0.73 4.82 -10.77
C ASP A 3 -0.78 4.46 -9.27
N ILE A 4 -0.20 5.30 -8.42
CA ILE A 4 -0.22 5.10 -6.96
C ILE A 4 -1.62 5.34 -6.40
N ILE A 5 -2.31 6.40 -6.85
CA ILE A 5 -3.71 6.63 -6.47
C ILE A 5 -4.59 5.48 -6.98
N ARG A 6 -4.32 4.97 -8.19
CA ARG A 6 -5.03 3.78 -8.69
C ARG A 6 -4.76 2.57 -7.82
N TRP A 7 -3.52 2.28 -7.46
CA TRP A 7 -3.17 1.19 -6.53
C TRP A 7 -3.92 1.30 -5.21
N GLN A 8 -3.87 2.47 -4.56
CA GLN A 8 -4.56 2.74 -3.28
C GLN A 8 -6.09 2.59 -3.36
N ASN A 9 -6.67 2.71 -4.56
CA ASN A 9 -8.09 2.55 -4.81
C ASN A 9 -8.42 1.31 -5.67
N SER A 10 -7.48 0.38 -5.83
CA SER A 10 -7.73 -0.90 -6.52
C SER A 10 -8.33 -1.94 -5.59
N GLY A 11 -8.08 -1.81 -4.28
CA GLY A 11 -8.39 -2.83 -3.27
C GLY A 11 -7.18 -3.65 -2.84
N GLU A 12 -6.12 -3.72 -3.66
CA GLU A 12 -4.93 -4.54 -3.37
C GLU A 12 -4.24 -4.14 -2.06
N GLY A 13 -4.04 -2.83 -1.83
CA GLY A 13 -3.49 -2.34 -0.57
C GLY A 13 -4.32 -2.68 0.66
N ILE A 14 -5.65 -2.68 0.52
CA ILE A 14 -6.56 -3.11 1.60
C ILE A 14 -6.39 -4.61 1.83
N LEU A 15 -6.29 -5.39 0.76
CA LEU A 15 -6.11 -6.83 0.86
C LEU A 15 -4.79 -7.21 1.53
N ILE A 16 -3.70 -6.46 1.32
CA ILE A 16 -2.45 -6.64 2.09
C ILE A 16 -2.70 -6.51 3.59
N MET A 17 -3.44 -5.48 4.01
CA MET A 17 -3.79 -5.27 5.42
C MET A 17 -4.73 -6.37 5.94
N VAL A 18 -5.75 -6.74 5.18
CA VAL A 18 -6.68 -7.83 5.54
C VAL A 18 -5.92 -9.14 5.71
N ASN A 19 -5.13 -9.55 4.71
CA ASN A 19 -4.40 -10.81 4.75
C ASN A 19 -3.38 -10.84 5.90
N SER A 20 -2.75 -9.71 6.25
CA SER A 20 -1.84 -9.64 7.40
C SER A 20 -2.47 -10.07 8.75
N ILE A 21 -3.80 -10.02 8.84
CA ILE A 21 -4.55 -10.34 10.05
C ILE A 21 -5.26 -11.69 9.94
N PHE A 22 -5.98 -11.89 8.84
CA PHE A 22 -6.94 -12.99 8.67
C PHE A 22 -6.35 -14.20 7.96
N ASP A 23 -5.54 -14.02 6.92
CA ASP A 23 -4.98 -15.08 6.09
C ASP A 23 -3.86 -15.82 6.86
N LYS A 24 -4.17 -17.01 7.37
CA LYS A 24 -3.27 -17.85 8.19
C LYS A 24 -2.54 -18.88 7.34
N ASP A 25 -3.12 -19.31 6.23
CA ASP A 25 -2.52 -20.31 5.35
C ASP A 25 -1.69 -19.71 4.21
N GLY A 26 -1.75 -18.39 4.02
CA GLY A 26 -0.94 -17.62 3.09
C GLY A 26 -1.43 -17.69 1.65
N ASP A 27 -2.68 -18.10 1.41
CA ASP A 27 -3.22 -18.26 0.06
C ASP A 27 -3.74 -16.96 -0.59
N LYS A 28 -3.54 -15.84 0.12
CA LYS A 28 -3.86 -14.47 -0.29
C LYS A 28 -5.35 -14.16 -0.36
N SER A 29 -6.16 -14.93 0.36
CA SER A 29 -7.57 -14.68 0.53
C SER A 29 -8.01 -15.08 1.93
N VAL A 30 -9.24 -14.76 2.30
CA VAL A 30 -9.77 -15.09 3.63
C VAL A 30 -10.92 -16.06 3.51
N SER A 31 -10.73 -17.26 4.05
CA SER A 31 -11.78 -18.27 4.22
C SER A 31 -12.78 -17.87 5.31
N ARG A 32 -13.93 -18.55 5.35
CA ARG A 32 -14.91 -18.35 6.43
C ARG A 32 -14.30 -18.66 7.79
N GLU A 33 -13.56 -19.76 7.89
CA GLU A 33 -12.95 -20.22 9.12
C GLU A 33 -11.96 -19.18 9.68
N GLU A 34 -11.18 -18.53 8.82
CA GLU A 34 -10.27 -17.46 9.19
C GLU A 34 -11.00 -16.19 9.62
N TYR A 35 -12.05 -15.81 8.89
CA TYR A 35 -12.86 -14.62 9.19
C TYR A 35 -13.63 -14.76 10.52
N GLU A 36 -14.20 -15.94 10.76
CA GLU A 36 -15.06 -16.23 11.91
C GLU A 36 -14.26 -16.71 13.14
N SER A 37 -12.94 -16.85 13.02
CA SER A 37 -12.06 -17.28 14.11
C SER A 37 -12.29 -16.48 15.40
N SER A 38 -12.26 -17.21 16.53
CA SER A 38 -12.40 -16.63 17.87
C SER A 38 -11.12 -15.98 18.40
N ASP A 39 -10.06 -15.91 17.58
CA ASP A 39 -8.85 -15.18 17.93
C ASP A 39 -9.18 -13.71 18.23
N LYS A 40 -8.58 -13.17 19.31
CA LYS A 40 -8.92 -11.82 19.80
C LYS A 40 -8.52 -10.72 18.80
N VAL A 41 -7.43 -10.91 18.07
CA VAL A 41 -6.97 -9.97 17.05
C VAL A 41 -7.92 -10.02 15.86
N VAL A 42 -8.25 -11.22 15.38
CA VAL A 42 -9.24 -11.41 14.30
C VAL A 42 -10.57 -10.76 14.65
N ALA A 43 -11.14 -11.03 15.83
CA ALA A 43 -12.41 -10.45 16.24
C ALA A 43 -12.36 -8.91 16.33
N ALA A 44 -11.27 -8.34 16.84
CA ALA A 44 -11.09 -6.89 16.91
C ALA A 44 -11.01 -6.25 15.52
N TYR A 45 -10.26 -6.86 14.60
CA TYR A 45 -10.13 -6.37 13.23
C TYR A 45 -11.37 -6.62 12.37
N ARG A 46 -12.13 -7.69 12.64
CA ARG A 46 -13.42 -7.93 11.99
C ARG A 46 -14.40 -6.80 12.30
N LYS A 47 -14.45 -6.38 13.57
CA LYS A 47 -15.22 -5.20 13.99
C LYS A 47 -14.69 -3.90 13.38
N TYR A 48 -13.37 -3.73 13.30
CA TYR A 48 -12.76 -2.50 12.79
C TYR A 48 -12.93 -2.33 11.27
N LEU A 49 -12.64 -3.37 10.48
CA LEU A 49 -12.61 -3.31 9.02
C LEU A 49 -13.96 -3.61 8.39
N PHE A 50 -14.73 -4.53 8.97
CA PHE A 50 -15.97 -5.04 8.40
C PHE A 50 -17.19 -4.76 9.27
N GLN A 51 -17.05 -3.97 10.34
CA GLN A 51 -18.15 -3.63 11.25
C GLN A 51 -18.85 -4.85 11.85
N ASP A 52 -18.14 -5.98 11.97
CA ASP A 52 -18.65 -7.26 12.47
C ASP A 52 -19.84 -7.81 11.63
N LEU A 53 -19.88 -7.45 10.34
CA LEU A 53 -20.82 -8.04 9.39
C LEU A 53 -20.61 -9.56 9.26
N PRO A 54 -21.67 -10.35 8.99
CA PRO A 54 -21.53 -11.77 8.71
C PRO A 54 -20.65 -12.03 7.48
N PHE A 55 -19.92 -13.16 7.44
CA PHE A 55 -19.08 -13.53 6.30
C PHE A 55 -19.83 -13.43 4.97
N ASP A 56 -21.05 -13.97 4.91
CA ASP A 56 -21.91 -13.94 3.73
C ASP A 56 -22.33 -12.54 3.29
N THR A 57 -22.09 -11.50 4.08
CA THR A 57 -22.30 -10.10 3.65
C THR A 57 -21.03 -9.51 3.03
N VAL A 58 -19.86 -9.98 3.46
CA VAL A 58 -18.55 -9.48 3.02
C VAL A 58 -18.04 -10.23 1.78
N ASP A 59 -18.31 -11.54 1.67
CA ASP A 59 -18.19 -12.31 0.43
C ASP A 59 -19.30 -11.86 -0.52
N ILE A 60 -19.01 -10.87 -1.35
CA ILE A 60 -19.95 -10.22 -2.26
C ILE A 60 -20.23 -11.13 -3.45
N VAL A 61 -19.21 -11.79 -3.99
CA VAL A 61 -19.34 -12.64 -5.18
C VAL A 61 -19.85 -14.06 -4.89
N LYS A 62 -19.97 -14.44 -3.60
CA LYS A 62 -20.49 -15.73 -3.12
C LYS A 62 -19.64 -16.92 -3.54
N ASP A 63 -18.32 -16.76 -3.58
CA ASP A 63 -17.39 -17.84 -3.95
C ASP A 63 -16.72 -18.50 -2.73
N GLY A 64 -17.13 -18.11 -1.52
CA GLY A 64 -16.67 -18.71 -0.26
C GLY A 64 -15.34 -18.15 0.22
N ARG A 65 -14.83 -17.07 -0.39
CA ARG A 65 -13.57 -16.41 -0.04
C ARG A 65 -13.78 -14.90 -0.06
N ILE A 66 -13.09 -14.19 0.83
CA ILE A 66 -12.97 -12.73 0.73
C ILE A 66 -11.65 -12.45 0.03
N ASP A 67 -11.72 -11.91 -1.19
CA ASP A 67 -10.55 -11.58 -2.00
C ASP A 67 -10.73 -10.26 -2.77
N ILE A 68 -9.86 -10.01 -3.75
CA ILE A 68 -9.91 -8.80 -4.55
C ILE A 68 -11.22 -8.64 -5.34
N LYS A 69 -11.93 -9.73 -5.66
CA LYS A 69 -13.20 -9.70 -6.39
C LYS A 69 -14.30 -9.03 -5.58
N ASP A 70 -14.25 -9.13 -4.25
CA ASP A 70 -15.21 -8.48 -3.36
C ASP A 70 -14.89 -6.99 -3.17
N ILE A 71 -13.60 -6.67 -3.10
CA ILE A 71 -13.14 -5.33 -2.71
C ILE A 71 -13.03 -4.40 -3.92
N ALA A 72 -12.47 -4.89 -5.03
CA ALA A 72 -12.12 -4.05 -6.18
C ALA A 72 -13.30 -3.30 -6.81
N PRO A 73 -14.50 -3.87 -6.98
CA PRO A 73 -15.60 -3.16 -7.65
C PRO A 73 -15.96 -1.84 -6.97
N ALA A 74 -16.13 -1.84 -5.65
CA ALA A 74 -16.47 -0.63 -4.89
C ALA A 74 -15.31 0.38 -4.87
N ARG A 75 -14.07 -0.11 -4.74
CA ARG A 75 -12.87 0.76 -4.69
C ARG A 75 -12.59 1.42 -6.04
N LEU A 76 -12.74 0.69 -7.14
CA LEU A 76 -12.57 1.23 -8.49
C LEU A 76 -13.68 2.21 -8.86
N ALA A 77 -14.93 1.97 -8.45
CA ALA A 77 -16.00 2.94 -8.63
C ALA A 77 -15.71 4.28 -7.89
N PHE A 78 -15.18 4.19 -6.66
CA PHE A 78 -14.70 5.36 -5.94
C PHE A 78 -13.51 6.04 -6.65
N HIS A 79 -12.55 5.26 -7.17
CA HIS A 79 -11.43 5.80 -7.95
C HIS A 79 -11.92 6.62 -9.15
N ASP A 80 -12.87 6.09 -9.91
CA ASP A 80 -13.40 6.76 -11.09
C ASP A 80 -14.10 8.07 -10.70
N THR A 81 -14.89 8.04 -9.62
CA THR A 81 -15.52 9.24 -9.06
C THR A 81 -14.48 10.28 -8.64
N LEU A 82 -13.42 9.85 -7.94
CA LEU A 82 -12.31 10.72 -7.54
C LEU A 82 -11.62 11.36 -8.76
N MET A 83 -11.34 10.58 -9.81
CA MET A 83 -10.70 11.08 -11.02
C MET A 83 -11.60 12.07 -11.78
N GLN A 84 -12.92 11.86 -11.78
CA GLN A 84 -13.89 12.79 -12.36
C GLN A 84 -13.85 14.14 -11.64
N HIS A 85 -13.91 14.17 -10.30
CA HIS A 85 -13.85 15.42 -9.54
C HIS A 85 -12.50 16.13 -9.65
N ILE A 86 -11.38 15.39 -9.72
CA ILE A 86 -10.06 15.99 -10.01
C ILE A 86 -10.05 16.67 -11.38
N THR A 87 -10.62 16.01 -12.40
CA THR A 87 -10.68 16.55 -13.75
C THR A 87 -11.59 17.77 -13.83
N ALA A 88 -12.72 17.74 -13.12
CA ALA A 88 -13.68 18.84 -13.02
C ALA A 88 -13.19 20.01 -12.14
N LYS A 89 -12.03 19.88 -11.48
CA LYS A 89 -11.46 20.87 -10.55
C LYS A 89 -12.37 21.17 -9.35
N ASP A 90 -13.09 20.17 -8.88
CA ASP A 90 -14.03 20.28 -7.77
C ASP A 90 -13.32 20.13 -6.42
N ASP A 91 -12.62 21.20 -6.00
CA ASP A 91 -11.88 21.23 -4.73
C ASP A 91 -12.81 21.04 -3.50
N ALA A 92 -14.07 21.48 -3.61
CA ALA A 92 -15.05 21.32 -2.54
C ALA A 92 -15.38 19.85 -2.31
N TRP A 93 -15.60 19.09 -3.39
CA TRP A 93 -15.84 17.65 -3.25
C TRP A 93 -14.62 16.91 -2.70
N ILE A 94 -13.42 17.20 -3.23
CA ILE A 94 -12.17 16.54 -2.79
C ILE A 94 -11.93 16.76 -1.30
N SER A 95 -12.06 17.99 -0.81
CA SER A 95 -11.84 18.30 0.61
C SER A 95 -12.84 17.62 1.55
N ASN A 96 -14.01 17.23 1.05
CA ASN A 96 -15.08 16.59 1.85
C ASN A 96 -15.08 15.05 1.75
N HIS A 97 -14.53 14.46 0.69
CA HIS A 97 -14.67 13.03 0.40
C HIS A 97 -13.36 12.26 0.21
N TYR A 98 -12.22 12.94 0.17
CA TYR A 98 -10.90 12.32 0.03
C TYR A 98 -9.92 12.86 1.08
N PHE A 99 -8.80 13.43 0.66
CA PHE A 99 -7.88 14.16 1.54
C PHE A 99 -8.10 15.67 1.43
N ARG A 100 -7.64 16.40 2.45
CA ARG A 100 -7.60 17.87 2.43
C ARG A 100 -6.46 18.36 1.53
N ILE A 101 -6.59 18.08 0.24
CA ILE A 101 -5.71 18.48 -0.87
C ILE A 101 -6.55 19.17 -1.95
N THR A 102 -5.89 19.86 -2.87
CA THR A 102 -6.57 20.49 -4.02
C THR A 102 -6.44 19.65 -5.28
N THR A 103 -7.39 19.80 -6.19
CA THR A 103 -7.32 19.25 -7.55
C THR A 103 -6.11 19.79 -8.31
N ALA A 104 -5.70 21.04 -8.04
CA ALA A 104 -4.47 21.62 -8.59
C ALA A 104 -3.24 20.81 -8.15
N TRP A 105 -3.11 20.50 -6.85
CA TRP A 105 -2.01 19.67 -6.34
C TRP A 105 -1.98 18.29 -7.01
N CYS A 106 -3.13 17.62 -7.13
CA CYS A 106 -3.22 16.33 -7.81
C CYS A 106 -2.69 16.42 -9.24
N ARG A 107 -3.15 17.42 -10.01
CA ARG A 107 -2.77 17.62 -11.41
C ARG A 107 -1.29 17.89 -11.58
N GLU A 108 -0.69 18.71 -10.72
CA GLU A 108 0.77 18.93 -10.71
C GLU A 108 1.51 17.62 -10.41
N CYS A 109 1.07 16.84 -9.41
CA CYS A 109 1.66 15.54 -9.11
C CYS A 109 1.49 14.51 -10.23
N PHE A 110 0.48 14.63 -11.08
CA PHE A 110 0.28 13.78 -12.26
C PHE A 110 1.21 14.17 -13.41
N ALA A 111 1.55 15.45 -13.53
CA ALA A 111 2.47 15.96 -14.54
C ALA A 111 3.94 15.62 -14.23
N LEU A 112 4.28 15.29 -12.98
CA LEU A 112 5.62 14.87 -12.61
C LEU A 112 5.99 13.55 -13.27
N GLU A 113 7.19 13.52 -13.87
CA GLU A 113 7.79 12.29 -14.36
C GLU A 113 8.02 11.31 -13.20
N ALA A 114 7.72 10.04 -13.44
CA ALA A 114 7.84 8.99 -12.44
C ALA A 114 9.29 8.80 -11.95
N ASN A 115 9.43 8.45 -10.66
CA ASN A 115 10.73 8.18 -10.03
C ASN A 115 11.55 7.15 -10.82
N LYS A 116 10.88 6.14 -11.37
CA LYS A 116 11.49 5.09 -12.18
C LYS A 116 12.17 5.55 -13.46
N THR A 117 11.85 6.75 -13.93
CA THR A 117 12.50 7.36 -15.10
C THR A 117 13.48 8.45 -14.69
N ARG A 118 13.17 9.24 -13.65
CA ARG A 118 14.04 10.34 -13.24
C ARG A 118 15.29 9.88 -12.51
N LEU A 119 15.19 8.85 -11.68
CA LEU A 119 16.28 8.41 -10.80
C LEU A 119 17.44 7.78 -11.59
N VAL A 120 17.19 7.17 -12.75
CA VAL A 120 18.29 6.62 -13.58
C VAL A 120 19.24 7.70 -14.10
N ARG A 121 18.84 8.97 -14.08
CA ARG A 121 19.64 10.10 -14.57
C ARG A 121 20.55 10.73 -13.51
N VAL A 122 20.39 10.38 -12.24
CA VAL A 122 21.29 10.87 -11.18
C VAL A 122 22.45 9.90 -10.97
N ASN A 123 23.60 10.43 -10.56
CA ASN A 123 24.84 9.66 -10.31
C ASN A 123 25.25 9.65 -8.83
N ILE A 124 24.41 10.22 -7.95
CA ILE A 124 24.61 10.11 -6.50
C ILE A 124 24.18 8.72 -6.01
N PRO A 125 24.73 8.22 -4.88
CA PRO A 125 24.20 7.01 -4.25
C PRO A 125 22.71 7.17 -3.92
N ILE A 126 21.90 6.16 -4.26
CA ILE A 126 20.47 6.08 -3.97
C ILE A 126 20.23 4.85 -3.10
N HIS A 127 19.58 5.06 -1.96
CA HIS A 127 19.11 3.97 -1.10
C HIS A 127 17.57 4.02 -1.04
N ILE A 128 16.92 2.88 -1.27
CA ILE A 128 15.47 2.72 -1.14
C ILE A 128 15.19 1.64 -0.10
N PHE A 129 14.36 1.98 0.88
CA PHE A 129 13.89 1.09 1.93
C PHE A 129 12.42 0.81 1.67
N HIS A 130 12.04 -0.47 1.58
CA HIS A 130 10.67 -0.85 1.25
C HIS A 130 10.25 -2.12 1.99
N GLY A 131 9.03 -2.12 2.53
CA GLY A 131 8.45 -3.28 3.17
C GLY A 131 7.60 -4.12 2.20
N THR A 132 7.63 -5.45 2.30
CA THR A 132 6.86 -6.33 1.39
C THR A 132 5.34 -6.24 1.61
N THR A 133 4.90 -5.71 2.76
CA THR A 133 3.49 -5.51 3.11
C THR A 133 3.09 -4.03 3.13
N ASP A 134 3.79 -3.18 2.37
CA ASP A 134 3.37 -1.79 2.15
C ASP A 134 2.04 -1.73 1.38
N ALA A 135 0.96 -1.43 2.09
CA ALA A 135 -0.38 -1.28 1.51
C ALA A 135 -0.51 -0.07 0.56
N HIS A 136 0.38 0.91 0.64
CA HIS A 136 0.24 2.21 -0.04
C HIS A 136 1.03 2.28 -1.34
N VAL A 137 2.09 1.49 -1.48
CA VAL A 137 2.95 1.45 -2.67
C VAL A 137 3.37 0.00 -2.96
N PRO A 138 3.10 -0.52 -4.17
CA PRO A 138 3.41 -1.91 -4.51
C PRO A 138 4.92 -2.13 -4.62
N ILE A 139 5.39 -3.25 -4.08
CA ILE A 139 6.80 -3.66 -4.14
C ILE A 139 7.28 -3.89 -5.58
N GLU A 140 6.37 -4.28 -6.47
CA GLU A 140 6.62 -4.45 -7.90
C GLU A 140 7.16 -3.18 -8.55
N GLY A 141 6.77 -2.00 -8.04
CA GLY A 141 7.32 -0.72 -8.48
C GLY A 141 8.81 -0.56 -8.16
N VAL A 142 9.27 -1.14 -7.04
CA VAL A 142 10.67 -1.17 -6.64
C VAL A 142 11.47 -2.14 -7.52
N TYR A 143 10.89 -3.30 -7.85
CA TYR A 143 11.52 -4.25 -8.77
C TYR A 143 11.60 -3.72 -10.21
N ASP A 144 10.57 -3.01 -10.71
CA ASP A 144 10.61 -2.31 -12.01
C ASP A 144 11.74 -1.26 -12.01
N LEU A 145 11.89 -0.48 -10.94
CA LEU A 145 12.99 0.46 -10.79
C LEU A 145 14.37 -0.22 -10.84
N ALA A 146 14.55 -1.32 -10.10
CA ALA A 146 15.80 -2.09 -10.07
C ALA A 146 16.20 -2.58 -11.48
N SER A 147 15.21 -3.13 -12.19
CA SER A 147 15.37 -3.61 -13.56
C SER A 147 15.85 -2.50 -14.50
N ARG A 148 15.29 -1.29 -14.37
CA ARG A 148 15.68 -0.12 -15.19
C ARG A 148 17.11 0.32 -14.91
N PHE A 149 17.53 0.37 -13.65
CA PHE A 149 18.91 0.68 -13.29
C PHE A 149 19.88 -0.31 -13.94
N LYS A 150 19.57 -1.61 -13.87
CA LYS A 150 20.36 -2.67 -14.52
C LYS A 150 20.44 -2.50 -16.03
N VAL A 151 19.31 -2.24 -16.71
CA VAL A 151 19.27 -2.01 -18.17
C VAL A 151 20.09 -0.79 -18.57
N CYS A 152 20.09 0.26 -17.74
CA CYS A 152 20.90 1.47 -17.96
C CYS A 152 22.37 1.32 -17.54
N GLY A 153 22.81 0.15 -17.07
CA GLY A 153 24.18 -0.07 -16.61
C GLY A 153 24.56 0.76 -15.37
N LYS A 154 23.58 1.07 -14.52
CA LYS A 154 23.75 1.87 -13.30
C LYS A 154 23.88 0.96 -12.07
N ASP A 155 24.85 1.26 -11.23
CA ASP A 155 25.19 0.53 -10.00
C ASP A 155 25.02 1.38 -8.72
N ASN A 156 24.61 2.64 -8.85
CA ASN A 156 24.42 3.57 -7.74
C ASN A 156 23.07 3.44 -7.01
N LEU A 157 22.35 2.32 -7.20
CA LEU A 157 21.09 2.01 -6.51
C LEU A 157 21.27 0.81 -5.57
N THR A 158 20.98 1.03 -4.30
CA THR A 158 20.90 -0.01 -3.26
C THR A 158 19.46 -0.14 -2.80
N LEU A 159 18.94 -1.37 -2.85
CA LEU A 159 17.60 -1.70 -2.37
C LEU A 159 17.67 -2.45 -1.05
N HIS A 160 16.90 -1.98 -0.08
CA HIS A 160 16.73 -2.58 1.23
C HIS A 160 15.27 -3.03 1.35
N ILE A 161 15.03 -4.32 1.13
CA ILE A 161 13.68 -4.90 1.11
C ILE A 161 13.47 -5.69 2.40
N PHE A 162 12.39 -5.39 3.12
CA PHE A 162 12.11 -5.98 4.43
C PHE A 162 10.83 -6.80 4.39
N GLU A 163 10.99 -8.11 4.60
CA GLU A 163 9.86 -9.04 4.65
C GLU A 163 8.93 -8.72 5.83
N ASN A 164 7.62 -8.80 5.62
CA ASN A 164 6.58 -8.51 6.61
C ASN A 164 6.67 -7.10 7.24
N HIS A 165 7.33 -6.16 6.58
CA HIS A 165 7.32 -4.76 6.97
C HIS A 165 6.30 -3.98 6.14
N ASN A 166 5.59 -3.08 6.79
CA ASN A 166 4.59 -2.23 6.16
C ASN A 166 5.20 -0.91 5.65
N HIS A 167 4.34 0.07 5.35
CA HIS A 167 4.70 1.39 4.84
C HIS A 167 5.69 2.19 5.71
N ASP A 168 5.60 2.08 7.03
CA ASP A 168 6.45 2.83 7.97
C ASP A 168 7.66 2.01 8.46
N LEU A 169 7.95 0.90 7.77
CA LEU A 169 8.95 -0.08 8.17
C LEU A 169 8.70 -0.59 9.60
N ASN A 170 7.43 -0.74 9.99
CA ASN A 170 6.97 -1.14 11.33
C ASN A 170 7.41 -0.18 12.45
N PHE A 171 7.34 1.14 12.21
CA PHE A 171 7.60 2.15 13.23
C PHE A 171 6.71 2.02 14.46
N GLN A 172 5.51 1.48 14.30
CA GLN A 172 4.60 1.16 15.41
C GLN A 172 5.22 0.23 16.47
N ASP A 173 6.17 -0.63 16.12
CA ASP A 173 6.90 -1.50 17.07
C ASP A 173 7.71 -0.68 18.08
N TRP A 174 8.27 0.46 17.63
CA TRP A 174 8.98 1.35 18.54
C TRP A 174 8.00 2.05 19.50
N LEU A 175 6.84 2.48 19.00
CA LEU A 175 5.82 3.13 19.85
C LEU A 175 5.33 2.19 20.96
N THR A 176 5.07 0.94 20.62
CA THR A 176 4.44 -0.07 21.50
C THR A 176 5.43 -0.89 22.33
N GLN A 177 6.56 -1.29 21.75
CA GLN A 177 7.53 -2.21 22.36
C GLN A 177 8.87 -1.54 22.70
N LYS A 178 9.08 -0.28 22.28
CA LYS A 178 10.37 0.44 22.40
C LYS A 178 11.52 -0.27 21.70
N LYS A 179 11.22 -1.01 20.64
CA LYS A 179 12.20 -1.70 19.80
C LYS A 179 12.16 -1.15 18.38
N TYR A 180 13.32 -0.79 17.84
CA TYR A 180 13.42 -0.52 16.41
C TYR A 180 13.28 -1.83 15.63
N SER A 181 12.44 -1.80 14.59
CA SER A 181 12.31 -2.86 13.61
C SER A 181 13.63 -3.06 12.85
N ALA A 182 13.75 -4.17 12.11
CA ALA A 182 14.91 -4.39 11.26
C ALA A 182 15.02 -3.29 10.19
N GLY A 183 13.90 -2.88 9.60
CA GLY A 183 13.83 -1.80 8.62
C GLY A 183 14.36 -0.47 9.14
N LEU A 184 13.93 -0.06 10.34
CA LEU A 184 14.38 1.21 10.92
C LEU A 184 15.84 1.19 11.36
N LYS A 185 16.35 0.06 11.86
CA LYS A 185 17.77 -0.09 12.22
C LYS A 185 18.66 0.10 11.00
N GLU A 186 18.39 -0.64 9.92
CA GLU A 186 19.16 -0.53 8.68
C GLU A 186 19.06 0.88 8.08
N LEU A 187 17.87 1.52 8.14
CA LEU A 187 17.69 2.89 7.69
C LEU A 187 18.59 3.86 8.45
N PHE A 188 18.60 3.83 9.79
CA PHE A 188 19.43 4.72 10.58
C PHE A 188 20.92 4.42 10.46
N GLU A 189 21.31 3.15 10.41
CA GLU A 189 22.70 2.75 10.18
C GLU A 189 23.20 3.17 8.80
N CYS A 190 22.36 3.08 7.77
CA CYS A 190 22.68 3.56 6.43
C CYS A 190 22.78 5.09 6.39
N ALA A 191 21.85 5.79 7.03
CA ALA A 191 21.86 7.26 7.08
C ALA A 191 23.07 7.81 7.85
N GLY A 192 23.50 7.14 8.93
CA GLY A 192 24.65 7.57 9.74
C GLY A 192 26.01 7.36 9.09
N LYS A 193 26.08 6.74 7.91
CA LYS A 193 27.34 6.56 7.14
C LYS A 193 27.71 7.77 6.27
N TYR A 194 26.80 8.72 6.10
CA TYR A 194 26.94 9.90 5.25
C TYR A 194 26.67 11.18 6.04
#